data_AF-A0A6L9ZEK5-F1
#
_entry.id   AF-A0A6L9ZEK5-F1
#
_cell.length_a   1.000
_cell.length_b   1.000
_cell.length_c   1.000
_cell.angle_alpha   90.00
_cell.angle_beta   90.00
_cell.angle_gamma   90.00
#
_symmetry.space_group_name_H-M   'P 1'
#
loop_
_entity.id
_entity.type
_entity.pdbx_description
1 polymer ?
#
loop_
_entity_poly.entity_id
_entity_poly.type
_entity_poly.pdbx_seq_one_letter_code
_entity_poly.pdbx_strand_id
1 'polypeptide(L)'
;PFARLKAQVFKRLGGKYARLAEQLLSSETPRSANPPGYLLAQIESALCSAFPSKTKLEMMLRHQFSQNLEEVARGENLHEIVYKLVQDFTTRNSLEKLIKNALQENPNNAELKAIKEKFEITTSLVNLLLPLENNFMKQMQQAYQVCCADNLLDDSAEEIPDSLAEIIQNLDAIPQAIDNEKPIVQFVVHLLTTGDNPNPIGDQLKQWLEKNAKHDLSPGTGRSGKKSYQTTHILHLSDLHITNSDQATLWSNQLAQDLSYELQIPHLDALILSGDIANYSTAKEYQAVQQFIDNLCQDFSLDPKQIVLVPGNHDLNWELAEEAYELCDRKKYQGTLTEGHYIAESPNVIRVRDEAKYQQRFANFSKFYQAIKAQPYPLEYDQQGIIDYLPEQNLLILGLNSAWELDHHFKTRASIHSGALTNALTQIRRNPDYDKCMKIAVWHHPLNSDGSDRITDKGFIYQLAVAGFRFFLHGHIHKAESHLFRYDFSPGGRKLDGICAGTFGAPTFELRSAYPWQYNLLKINDKQLTVHSRRREEENGAWKPDSRWSQGSGQSALDYYCIEL
;
A
#
# COMPACT_ATOMS: atom_id res chain seq x y z
N PRO A 1 40.07 45.46 11.74
CA PRO A 1 40.33 44.89 13.09
C PRO A 1 40.51 43.36 13.08
N PHE A 2 39.56 42.62 12.50
CA PHE A 2 39.56 41.15 12.45
C PHE A 2 40.71 40.54 11.63
N ALA A 3 41.04 41.13 10.47
CA ALA A 3 42.16 40.68 9.63
C ALA A 3 43.53 40.78 10.34
N ARG A 4 43.71 41.78 11.20
CA ARG A 4 44.94 42.00 11.98
C ARG A 4 45.09 40.95 13.10
N LEU A 5 43.98 40.61 13.76
CA LEU A 5 43.92 39.57 14.78
C LEU A 5 44.16 38.19 14.16
N LYS A 6 43.54 37.91 13.00
CA LYS A 6 43.75 36.70 12.20
C LYS A 6 45.24 36.51 11.89
N ALA A 7 45.90 37.51 11.31
CA ALA A 7 47.32 37.44 10.98
C ALA A 7 48.23 37.18 12.20
N GLN A 8 47.90 37.72 13.38
CA GLN A 8 48.67 37.48 14.60
C GLN A 8 48.49 36.04 15.15
N VAL A 9 47.28 35.48 15.05
CA VAL A 9 46.98 34.11 15.49
C VAL A 9 47.66 33.09 14.57
N PHE A 10 47.58 33.26 13.25
CA PHE A 10 48.23 32.37 12.27
C PHE A 10 49.76 32.38 12.38
N LYS A 11 50.35 33.54 12.70
CA LYS A 11 51.80 33.65 12.92
C LYS A 11 52.27 32.90 14.17
N ARG A 12 51.41 32.72 15.18
CA ARG A 12 51.72 31.95 16.41
C ARG A 12 51.51 30.45 16.26
N LEU A 13 50.61 30.01 15.37
CA LEU A 13 50.24 28.59 15.25
C LEU A 13 51.27 27.71 14.55
N GLY A 14 52.25 28.27 13.83
CA GLY A 14 53.29 27.48 13.16
C GLY A 14 52.78 26.66 11.97
N GLY A 15 53.61 26.50 10.94
CA GLY A 15 53.19 26.22 9.55
C GLY A 15 52.18 25.08 9.33
N LYS A 16 52.26 23.97 10.08
CA LYS A 16 51.33 22.83 9.90
C LYS A 16 49.95 23.12 10.49
N TYR A 17 49.87 23.74 11.67
CA TYR A 17 48.60 24.10 12.30
C TYR A 17 47.99 25.37 11.72
N ALA A 18 48.83 26.28 11.19
CA ALA A 18 48.35 27.42 10.41
C ALA A 18 47.61 26.94 9.15
N ARG A 19 48.15 25.98 8.38
CA ARG A 19 47.43 25.44 7.21
C ARG A 19 46.16 24.69 7.58
N LEU A 20 46.17 23.93 8.68
CA LEU A 20 44.99 23.22 9.17
C LEU A 20 43.89 24.19 9.63
N ALA A 21 44.26 25.27 10.34
CA ALA A 21 43.35 26.33 10.73
C ALA A 21 42.84 27.13 9.53
N GLU A 22 43.64 27.27 8.46
CA GLU A 22 43.22 27.92 7.22
C GLU A 22 42.23 27.05 6.42
N GLN A 23 42.43 25.73 6.41
CA GLN A 23 41.46 24.76 5.88
C GLN A 23 40.16 24.75 6.69
N LEU A 24 40.24 24.77 8.03
CA LEU A 24 39.05 24.81 8.90
C LEU A 24 38.29 26.14 8.80
N LEU A 25 38.99 27.27 8.67
CA LEU A 25 38.35 28.59 8.50
C LEU A 25 37.86 28.84 7.07
N SER A 26 38.35 28.11 6.07
CA SER A 26 37.79 28.15 4.69
C SER A 26 36.60 27.20 4.53
N SER A 27 36.44 26.19 5.40
CA SER A 27 35.22 25.38 5.50
C SER A 27 34.09 26.04 6.30
N GLU A 28 34.37 27.11 7.06
CA GLU A 28 33.38 27.79 7.93
C GLU A 28 32.86 29.13 7.39
N THR A 29 33.29 29.58 6.20
CA THR A 29 32.51 30.59 5.46
C THR A 29 31.45 29.87 4.64
N PRO A 30 30.13 30.10 4.87
CA PRO A 30 29.12 29.53 3.99
C PRO A 30 29.35 30.11 2.60
N ARG A 31 29.86 29.29 1.68
CA ARG A 31 29.69 29.55 0.26
C ARG A 31 28.18 29.51 0.06
N SER A 32 27.55 30.68 -0.10
CA SER A 32 26.23 30.68 -0.74
C SER A 32 26.43 29.97 -2.07
N ALA A 33 25.72 28.87 -2.30
CA ALA A 33 25.81 28.20 -3.58
C ALA A 33 25.42 29.24 -4.64
N ASN A 34 26.32 29.50 -5.59
CA ASN A 34 25.95 30.32 -6.72
C ASN A 34 24.80 29.60 -7.45
N PRO A 35 23.77 30.32 -7.92
CA PRO A 35 22.70 29.70 -8.69
C PRO A 35 23.26 28.96 -9.91
N PRO A 36 22.65 27.84 -10.34
CA PRO A 36 23.04 27.16 -11.57
C PRO A 36 23.06 28.12 -12.77
N GLY A 37 23.98 27.90 -13.71
CA GLY A 37 24.18 28.81 -14.86
C GLY A 37 22.94 29.02 -15.73
N TYR A 38 22.13 27.97 -15.94
CA TYR A 38 20.88 28.10 -16.71
C TYR A 38 19.85 29.02 -16.01
N LEU A 39 19.86 29.05 -14.67
CA LEU A 39 18.96 29.89 -13.89
C LEU A 39 19.37 31.37 -13.99
N LEU A 40 20.67 31.67 -14.06
CA LEU A 40 21.17 33.03 -14.34
C LEU A 40 20.65 33.53 -15.71
N ALA A 41 20.74 32.71 -16.75
CA ALA A 41 20.22 33.05 -18.08
C ALA A 41 18.69 33.31 -18.07
N GLN A 42 17.93 32.53 -17.30
CA GLN A 42 16.48 32.76 -17.13
C GLN A 42 16.17 34.07 -16.39
N ILE A 43 16.98 34.44 -15.38
CA ILE A 43 16.88 35.74 -14.70
C ILE A 43 17.18 36.88 -15.66
N GLU A 44 18.21 36.74 -16.50
CA GLU A 44 18.57 37.74 -17.51
C GLU A 44 17.41 37.96 -18.51
N SER A 45 16.78 36.87 -18.98
CA SER A 45 15.59 36.96 -19.84
C SER A 45 14.44 37.67 -19.15
N ALA A 46 14.10 37.29 -17.91
CA ALA A 46 13.00 37.89 -17.16
C ALA A 46 13.23 39.38 -16.87
N LEU A 47 14.47 39.78 -16.61
CA LEU A 47 14.84 41.20 -16.45
C LEU A 47 14.72 41.96 -17.78
N CYS A 48 15.15 41.38 -18.90
CA CYS A 48 14.96 41.99 -20.22
C CYS A 48 13.46 42.16 -20.55
N SER A 49 12.64 41.17 -20.23
CA SER A 49 11.17 41.21 -20.41
C SER A 49 10.52 42.30 -19.56
N ALA A 50 10.91 42.43 -18.29
CA ALA A 50 10.36 43.45 -17.40
C ALA A 50 10.86 44.86 -17.69
N PHE A 51 12.10 45.01 -18.17
CA PHE A 51 12.74 46.28 -18.48
C PHE A 51 13.18 46.33 -19.93
N PRO A 52 12.25 46.50 -20.90
CA PRO A 52 12.54 46.37 -22.33
C PRO A 52 13.42 47.49 -22.91
N SER A 53 13.90 48.43 -22.09
CA SER A 53 14.85 49.46 -22.50
C SER A 53 15.85 49.78 -21.39
N LYS A 54 17.05 50.21 -21.79
CA LYS A 54 18.13 50.62 -20.88
C LYS A 54 17.66 51.66 -19.86
N THR A 55 16.87 52.65 -20.31
CA THR A 55 16.32 53.70 -19.43
C THR A 55 15.42 53.13 -18.34
N LYS A 56 14.57 52.14 -18.65
CA LYS A 56 13.69 51.52 -17.65
C LYS A 56 14.49 50.74 -16.60
N LEU A 57 15.52 50.01 -17.04
CA LEU A 57 16.42 49.29 -16.13
C LEU A 57 17.21 50.27 -15.24
N GLU A 58 17.67 51.38 -15.81
CA GLU A 58 18.37 52.44 -15.07
C GLU A 58 17.45 53.09 -14.03
N MET A 59 16.19 53.38 -14.38
CA MET A 59 15.20 53.90 -13.43
C MET A 59 15.01 52.93 -12.25
N MET A 60 14.86 51.63 -12.52
CA MET A 60 14.73 50.64 -11.45
C MET A 60 15.95 50.62 -10.52
N LEU A 61 17.17 50.62 -11.07
CA LEU A 61 18.38 50.64 -10.24
C LEU A 61 18.52 51.93 -9.43
N ARG A 62 18.17 53.09 -10.00
CA ARG A 62 18.18 54.36 -9.27
C ARG A 62 17.14 54.37 -8.16
N HIS A 63 15.91 53.97 -8.43
CA HIS A 63 14.81 54.00 -7.46
C HIS A 63 15.00 52.97 -6.34
N GLN A 64 15.38 51.74 -6.70
CA GLN A 64 15.38 50.61 -5.77
C GLN A 64 16.74 50.40 -5.08
N PHE A 65 17.85 50.87 -5.67
CA PHE A 65 19.20 50.65 -5.15
C PHE A 65 20.02 51.93 -4.97
N SER A 66 19.52 53.08 -5.42
CA SER A 66 20.29 54.34 -5.45
C SER A 66 21.61 54.20 -6.23
N GLN A 67 21.62 53.36 -7.27
CA GLN A 67 22.79 53.05 -8.08
C GLN A 67 22.65 53.58 -9.50
N ASN A 68 23.79 53.98 -10.09
CA ASN A 68 23.87 54.35 -11.50
C ASN A 68 24.20 53.12 -12.34
N LEU A 69 23.36 52.81 -13.34
CA LEU A 69 23.55 51.65 -14.21
C LEU A 69 24.91 51.68 -14.92
N GLU A 70 25.40 52.85 -15.34
CA GLU A 70 26.70 53.01 -16.01
C GLU A 70 27.91 52.75 -15.10
N GLU A 71 27.73 52.78 -13.79
CA GLU A 71 28.78 52.45 -12.81
C GLU A 71 28.80 50.96 -12.48
N VAL A 72 27.65 50.29 -12.61
CA VAL A 72 27.46 48.89 -12.25
C VAL A 72 27.65 47.95 -13.44
N ALA A 73 27.05 48.27 -14.59
CA ALA A 73 27.03 47.40 -15.76
C ALA A 73 27.00 48.22 -17.07
N ARG A 74 28.15 48.29 -17.75
CA ARG A 74 28.28 48.92 -19.08
C ARG A 74 28.23 47.89 -20.20
N GLY A 75 27.47 48.15 -21.25
CA GLY A 75 27.38 47.30 -22.44
C GLY A 75 26.81 48.05 -23.64
N GLU A 76 26.97 47.47 -24.82
CA GLU A 76 26.55 48.05 -26.10
C GLU A 76 25.04 47.86 -26.34
N ASN A 77 24.45 46.81 -25.79
CA ASN A 77 23.02 46.49 -25.89
C ASN A 77 22.44 46.06 -24.54
N LEU A 78 21.10 46.06 -24.45
CA LEU A 78 20.39 45.76 -23.20
C LEU A 78 20.72 44.38 -22.63
N HIS A 79 20.85 43.36 -23.48
CA HIS A 79 21.12 42.00 -23.03
C HIS A 79 22.50 41.90 -22.37
N GLU A 80 23.53 42.51 -22.98
CA GLU A 80 24.88 42.57 -22.41
C GLU A 80 24.90 43.36 -21.07
N ILE A 81 24.15 44.45 -20.99
CA ILE A 81 24.00 45.24 -19.76
C ILE A 81 23.36 44.39 -18.66
N VAL A 82 22.27 43.66 -18.97
CA VAL A 82 21.57 42.80 -18.01
C VAL A 82 22.46 41.64 -17.56
N TYR A 83 23.18 40.98 -18.47
CA TYR A 83 24.16 39.94 -18.14
C TYR A 83 25.20 40.44 -17.12
N LYS A 84 25.83 41.59 -17.40
CA LYS A 84 26.82 42.20 -16.49
C LYS A 84 26.22 42.63 -15.16
N LEU A 85 24.98 43.10 -15.16
CA LEU A 85 24.24 43.45 -13.95
C LEU A 85 23.97 42.22 -13.08
N VAL A 86 23.48 41.12 -13.67
CA VAL A 86 23.26 39.85 -12.98
C VAL A 86 24.56 39.28 -12.43
N GLN A 87 25.65 39.37 -13.20
CA GLN A 87 26.98 38.98 -12.74
C GLN A 87 27.42 39.77 -11.50
N ASP A 88 27.31 41.11 -11.55
CA ASP A 88 27.69 41.98 -10.42
C ASP A 88 26.86 41.65 -9.16
N PHE A 89 25.53 41.52 -9.28
CA PHE A 89 24.67 41.19 -8.15
C PHE A 89 24.87 39.77 -7.62
N THR A 90 25.29 38.82 -8.47
CA THR A 90 25.73 37.49 -8.04
C THR A 90 27.00 37.58 -7.21
N THR A 91 28.02 38.33 -7.65
CA THR A 91 29.28 38.49 -6.88
C THR A 91 29.08 39.16 -5.52
N ARG A 92 28.04 40.00 -5.39
CA ARG A 92 27.66 40.68 -4.15
C ARG A 92 26.67 39.89 -3.28
N ASN A 93 26.34 38.65 -3.66
CA ASN A 93 25.31 37.83 -3.01
C ASN A 93 23.99 38.60 -2.77
N SER A 94 23.59 39.40 -3.75
CA SER A 94 22.45 40.32 -3.69
C SER A 94 21.43 40.08 -4.79
N LEU A 95 21.54 38.94 -5.49
CA LEU A 95 20.68 38.58 -6.61
C LEU A 95 19.20 38.42 -6.23
N GLU A 96 18.92 37.85 -5.06
CA GLU A 96 17.54 37.78 -4.52
C GLU A 96 16.92 39.17 -4.36
N LYS A 97 17.71 40.15 -3.88
CA LYS A 97 17.26 41.53 -3.73
C LYS A 97 17.00 42.17 -5.10
N LEU A 98 17.84 41.89 -6.10
CA LEU A 98 17.63 42.35 -7.47
C LEU A 98 16.29 41.89 -8.01
N ILE A 99 15.99 40.59 -7.94
CA ILE A 99 14.74 39.99 -8.42
C ILE A 99 13.54 40.56 -7.67
N LYS A 100 13.62 40.64 -6.34
CA LYS A 100 12.54 41.17 -5.50
C LYS A 100 12.20 42.62 -5.84
N ASN A 101 13.21 43.47 -5.97
CA ASN A 101 13.02 44.89 -6.27
C ASN A 101 12.60 45.12 -7.72
N ALA A 102 13.11 44.31 -8.66
CA ALA A 102 12.64 44.29 -10.04
C ALA A 102 11.14 43.97 -10.14
N LEU A 103 10.67 42.99 -9.35
CA LEU A 103 9.26 42.61 -9.28
C LEU A 103 8.40 43.69 -8.60
N GLN A 104 8.94 44.46 -7.64
CA GLN A 104 8.22 45.59 -7.05
C GLN A 104 7.95 46.70 -8.08
N GLU A 105 8.91 46.97 -8.97
CA GLU A 105 8.74 47.97 -10.04
C GLU A 105 7.82 47.46 -11.16
N ASN A 106 7.85 46.15 -11.45
CA ASN A 106 7.02 45.49 -12.48
C ASN A 106 6.19 44.33 -11.90
N PRO A 107 5.19 44.59 -11.05
CA PRO A 107 4.46 43.56 -10.30
C PRO A 107 3.56 42.67 -11.16
N ASN A 108 3.33 43.03 -12.42
CA ASN A 108 2.51 42.26 -13.35
C ASN A 108 3.31 41.46 -14.39
N ASN A 109 4.64 41.56 -14.39
CA ASN A 109 5.47 40.78 -15.31
C ASN A 109 5.47 39.29 -14.89
N ALA A 110 4.94 38.42 -15.76
CA ALA A 110 4.78 37.00 -15.45
C ALA A 110 6.11 36.26 -15.35
N GLU A 111 7.10 36.62 -16.19
CA GLU A 111 8.44 36.02 -16.17
C GLU A 111 9.17 36.32 -14.86
N LEU A 112 9.07 37.55 -14.34
CA LEU A 112 9.64 37.92 -13.05
C LEU A 112 8.98 37.19 -11.87
N LYS A 113 7.67 36.92 -11.94
CA LYS A 113 6.98 36.12 -10.91
C LYS A 113 7.47 34.68 -10.93
N ALA A 114 7.48 34.07 -12.12
CA ALA A 114 7.92 32.69 -12.31
C ALA A 114 9.37 32.51 -11.88
N ILE A 115 10.27 33.41 -12.27
CA ILE A 115 11.69 33.31 -11.93
C ILE A 115 11.95 33.53 -10.45
N LYS A 116 11.18 34.39 -9.77
CA LYS A 116 11.33 34.61 -8.32
C LYS A 116 11.02 33.33 -7.56
N GLU A 117 9.88 32.71 -7.84
CA GLU A 117 9.46 31.47 -7.20
C GLU A 117 10.46 30.34 -7.49
N LYS A 118 10.88 30.21 -8.74
CA LYS A 118 11.88 29.22 -9.16
C LYS A 118 13.22 29.44 -8.46
N PHE A 119 13.69 30.67 -8.38
CA PHE A 119 14.94 31.02 -7.71
C PHE A 119 14.94 30.63 -6.23
N GLU A 120 13.88 30.94 -5.49
CA GLU A 120 13.74 30.60 -4.07
C GLU A 120 13.77 29.08 -3.84
N ILE A 121 13.04 28.31 -4.65
CA ILE A 121 12.98 26.84 -4.57
C ILE A 121 14.34 26.23 -4.90
N THR A 122 14.90 26.55 -6.06
CA THR A 122 16.14 25.95 -6.54
C THR A 122 17.32 26.27 -5.62
N THR A 123 17.51 27.53 -5.23
CA THR A 123 18.67 27.90 -4.41
C THR A 123 18.59 27.34 -2.99
N SER A 124 17.39 27.25 -2.40
CA SER A 124 17.23 26.65 -1.08
C SER A 124 17.57 25.16 -1.09
N LEU A 125 17.19 24.41 -2.14
CA LEU A 125 17.55 23.00 -2.26
C LEU A 125 19.04 22.79 -2.55
N VAL A 126 19.61 23.58 -3.48
CA VAL A 126 21.04 23.48 -3.81
C VAL A 126 21.90 23.76 -2.57
N ASN A 127 21.53 24.74 -1.74
CA ASN A 127 22.27 25.01 -0.49
C ASN A 127 22.24 23.83 0.49
N LEU A 128 21.17 23.01 0.50
CA LEU A 128 21.08 21.81 1.33
C LEU A 128 21.92 20.65 0.78
N LEU A 129 21.91 20.45 -0.54
CA LEU A 129 22.49 19.25 -1.16
C LEU A 129 23.94 19.42 -1.64
N LEU A 130 24.37 20.64 -2.00
CA LEU A 130 25.72 20.90 -2.50
C LEU A 130 26.84 20.43 -1.56
N PRO A 131 26.75 20.59 -0.22
CA PRO A 131 27.77 20.07 0.70
C PRO A 131 27.92 18.54 0.67
N LEU A 132 26.93 17.83 0.11
CA LEU A 132 26.82 16.37 0.12
C LEU A 132 27.09 15.75 -1.24
N GLU A 133 27.21 16.57 -2.30
CA GLU A 133 27.29 16.13 -3.69
C GLU A 133 28.22 14.93 -3.86
N ASN A 134 29.49 15.04 -3.44
CA ASN A 134 30.48 13.96 -3.61
C ASN A 134 30.14 12.64 -2.88
N ASN A 135 29.41 12.69 -1.76
CA ASN A 135 29.16 11.52 -0.91
C ASN A 135 27.73 10.97 -1.06
N PHE A 136 26.83 11.73 -1.69
CA PHE A 136 25.42 11.42 -1.81
C PHE A 136 24.93 11.45 -3.27
N MET A 137 25.86 11.62 -4.23
CA MET A 137 25.55 11.68 -5.65
C MET A 137 24.79 10.45 -6.15
N LYS A 138 25.14 9.24 -5.69
CA LYS A 138 24.46 8.01 -6.14
C LYS A 138 22.98 8.00 -5.76
N GLN A 139 22.64 8.46 -4.56
CA GLN A 139 21.27 8.56 -4.09
C GLN A 139 20.52 9.65 -4.85
N MET A 140 21.18 10.78 -5.14
CA MET A 140 20.62 11.82 -6.01
C MET A 140 20.36 11.29 -7.43
N GLN A 141 21.29 10.54 -8.03
CA GLN A 141 21.11 9.92 -9.33
C GLN A 141 19.94 8.93 -9.34
N GLN A 142 19.79 8.10 -8.30
CA GLN A 142 18.67 7.18 -8.15
C GLN A 142 17.33 7.93 -8.06
N ALA A 143 17.24 8.95 -7.19
CA ALA A 143 16.03 9.75 -7.06
C ALA A 143 15.66 10.48 -8.36
N TYR A 144 16.68 11.00 -9.08
CA TYR A 144 16.52 11.59 -10.41
C TYR A 144 15.99 10.59 -11.43
N GLN A 145 16.52 9.37 -11.48
CA GLN A 145 16.08 8.33 -12.40
C GLN A 145 14.61 7.96 -12.21
N VAL A 146 14.14 7.88 -10.95
CA VAL A 146 12.72 7.63 -10.67
C VAL A 146 11.84 8.77 -11.20
N CYS A 147 12.28 10.03 -11.07
CA CYS A 147 11.56 11.18 -11.65
C CYS A 147 11.45 11.13 -13.18
N CYS A 148 12.38 10.45 -13.85
CA CYS A 148 12.42 10.34 -15.31
C CYS A 148 11.64 9.11 -15.82
N ALA A 149 11.47 8.06 -15.01
CA ALA A 149 10.87 6.78 -15.40
C ALA A 149 9.39 6.89 -15.83
N ASP A 150 8.67 7.92 -15.37
CA ASP A 150 7.27 8.16 -15.76
C ASP A 150 7.13 8.91 -17.12
N ASN A 151 8.21 9.46 -17.69
CA ASN A 151 8.09 10.49 -18.74
C ASN A 151 8.68 10.19 -20.13
N LEU A 152 9.32 9.06 -20.42
CA LEU A 152 9.77 8.76 -21.80
C LEU A 152 9.75 7.26 -22.16
N LEU A 153 8.84 6.91 -23.08
CA LEU A 153 9.02 5.83 -24.06
C LEU A 153 9.84 6.41 -25.22
N ASP A 154 11.17 6.39 -25.13
CA ASP A 154 12.02 6.35 -26.32
C ASP A 154 13.41 5.78 -25.98
N ASP A 155 13.95 4.95 -26.87
CA ASP A 155 15.11 4.06 -26.71
C ASP A 155 16.48 4.80 -26.68
N SER A 156 16.56 6.02 -26.14
CA SER A 156 17.85 6.67 -25.88
C SER A 156 18.24 6.48 -24.44
N ALA A 157 19.34 5.76 -24.18
CA ALA A 157 20.00 5.74 -22.89
C ALA A 157 20.37 7.19 -22.49
N GLU A 158 19.50 7.87 -21.76
CA GLU A 158 19.81 9.18 -21.20
C GLU A 158 21.02 9.02 -20.27
N GLU A 159 22.10 9.75 -20.56
CA GLU A 159 23.27 9.79 -19.71
C GLU A 159 22.85 10.25 -18.31
N ILE A 160 23.18 9.44 -17.30
CA ILE A 160 22.89 9.76 -15.91
C ILE A 160 23.71 11.01 -15.54
N PRO A 161 23.09 12.09 -15.06
CA PRO A 161 23.81 13.31 -14.69
C PRO A 161 24.90 13.06 -13.65
N ASP A 162 26.06 13.67 -13.83
CA ASP A 162 27.25 13.45 -12.99
C ASP A 162 27.44 14.53 -11.92
N SER A 163 26.60 15.57 -11.92
CA SER A 163 26.61 16.64 -10.92
C SER A 163 25.21 17.03 -10.46
N LEU A 164 25.12 17.60 -9.25
CA LEU A 164 23.88 18.17 -8.73
C LEU A 164 23.34 19.28 -9.64
N ALA A 165 24.24 20.08 -10.23
CA ALA A 165 23.85 21.15 -11.15
C ALA A 165 23.11 20.62 -12.39
N GLU A 166 23.59 19.51 -12.97
CA GLU A 166 22.95 18.85 -14.11
C GLU A 166 21.62 18.20 -13.71
N ILE A 167 21.54 17.53 -12.56
CA ILE A 167 20.28 16.98 -12.04
C ILE A 167 19.21 18.08 -11.96
N ILE A 168 19.54 19.19 -11.30
CA ILE A 168 18.60 20.30 -11.11
C ILE A 168 18.20 20.93 -12.46
N GLN A 169 19.16 21.09 -13.38
CA GLN A 169 18.88 21.59 -14.72
C GLN A 169 17.93 20.67 -15.49
N ASN A 170 18.14 19.36 -15.44
CA ASN A 170 17.32 18.39 -16.15
C ASN A 170 15.91 18.30 -15.56
N LEU A 171 15.78 18.32 -14.23
CA LEU A 171 14.46 18.37 -13.57
C LEU A 171 13.66 19.59 -13.99
N ASP A 172 14.31 20.75 -14.14
CA ASP A 172 13.66 21.97 -14.62
C ASP A 172 13.30 21.96 -16.12
N ALA A 173 13.88 21.04 -16.89
CA ALA A 173 13.56 20.84 -18.30
C ALA A 173 12.36 19.89 -18.50
N ILE A 174 11.99 19.09 -17.47
CA ILE A 174 10.85 18.18 -17.54
C ILE A 174 9.54 18.99 -17.64
N PRO A 175 8.72 18.77 -18.69
CA PRO A 175 7.45 19.46 -18.83
C PRO A 175 6.51 19.19 -17.65
N GLN A 176 6.05 20.25 -16.99
CA GLN A 176 5.10 20.15 -15.88
C GLN A 176 3.66 20.26 -16.41
N ALA A 177 2.84 19.22 -16.23
CA ALA A 177 1.40 19.32 -16.45
C ALA A 177 0.77 20.31 -15.43
N ILE A 178 -0.30 21.00 -15.83
CA ILE A 178 -0.90 22.14 -15.10
C ILE A 178 -1.17 21.83 -13.62
N ASP A 179 -1.53 20.57 -13.30
CA ASP A 179 -1.88 20.12 -11.95
C ASP A 179 -0.82 19.24 -11.27
N ASN A 180 0.31 18.96 -11.93
CA ASN A 180 1.35 18.11 -11.34
C ASN A 180 2.22 18.91 -10.35
N GLU A 181 2.78 18.19 -9.38
CA GLU A 181 3.82 18.71 -8.50
C GLU A 181 5.09 19.02 -9.31
N LYS A 182 5.93 19.96 -8.84
CA LYS A 182 7.15 20.33 -9.57
C LYS A 182 8.13 19.14 -9.59
N PRO A 183 8.81 18.83 -10.71
CA PRO A 183 9.79 17.73 -10.76
C PRO A 183 10.87 17.84 -9.68
N ILE A 184 11.32 19.06 -9.37
CA ILE A 184 12.28 19.31 -8.29
C ILE A 184 11.74 18.94 -6.89
N VAL A 185 10.43 19.02 -6.67
CA VAL A 185 9.78 18.61 -5.41
C VAL A 185 9.65 17.08 -5.39
N GLN A 186 9.25 16.45 -6.49
CA GLN A 186 9.21 14.99 -6.62
C GLN A 186 10.59 14.35 -6.43
N PHE A 187 11.65 14.98 -6.95
CA PHE A 187 13.02 14.58 -6.71
C PHE A 187 13.36 14.52 -5.21
N VAL A 188 12.95 15.53 -4.43
CA VAL A 188 13.19 15.53 -2.97
C VAL A 188 12.38 14.44 -2.26
N VAL A 189 11.13 14.19 -2.69
CA VAL A 189 10.32 13.07 -2.18
C VAL A 189 11.05 11.75 -2.44
N HIS A 190 11.51 11.51 -3.67
CA HIS A 190 12.23 10.30 -4.01
C HIS A 190 13.55 10.17 -3.24
N LEU A 191 14.29 11.26 -3.09
CA LEU A 191 15.54 11.29 -2.33
C LEU A 191 15.34 10.90 -0.86
N LEU A 192 14.18 11.24 -0.28
CA LEU A 192 13.79 10.81 1.07
C LEU A 192 13.41 9.32 1.15
N THR A 193 12.95 8.72 0.04
CA THR A 193 12.54 7.31 -0.02
C THR A 193 13.64 6.34 -0.45
N THR A 194 14.65 6.78 -1.20
CA THR A 194 15.65 5.90 -1.84
C THR A 194 16.88 5.59 -0.97
N GLY A 195 16.96 6.05 0.28
CA GLY A 195 18.07 5.67 1.17
C GLY A 195 17.98 6.16 2.62
N ASP A 196 18.85 5.58 3.45
CA ASP A 196 19.14 6.06 4.81
C ASP A 196 19.82 7.44 4.71
N ASN A 197 19.01 8.50 4.71
CA ASN A 197 19.48 9.87 4.70
C ASN A 197 20.25 10.16 6.00
N PRO A 198 21.50 10.68 5.94
CA PRO A 198 22.23 11.02 7.15
C PRO A 198 21.47 12.10 7.94
N ASN A 199 21.19 11.84 9.22
CA ASN A 199 20.65 12.86 10.12
C ASN A 199 21.71 13.97 10.29
N PRO A 200 21.41 15.27 10.08
CA PRO A 200 20.09 15.93 10.07
C PRO A 200 19.51 16.30 8.69
N ILE A 201 20.08 15.82 7.59
CA ILE A 201 19.67 16.22 6.24
C ILE A 201 18.25 15.73 5.92
N GLY A 202 17.89 14.52 6.34
CA GLY A 202 16.54 14.00 6.15
C GLY A 202 15.46 14.92 6.76
N ASP A 203 15.70 15.49 7.94
CA ASP A 203 14.74 16.40 8.59
C ASP A 203 14.72 17.77 7.90
N GLN A 204 15.86 18.27 7.43
CA GLN A 204 15.93 19.50 6.65
C GLN A 204 15.21 19.38 5.30
N LEU A 205 15.30 18.21 4.64
CA LEU A 205 14.57 17.93 3.40
C LEU A 205 13.06 17.80 3.63
N LYS A 206 12.62 17.23 4.75
CA LYS A 206 11.19 17.22 5.14
C LYS A 206 10.65 18.64 5.35
N GLN A 207 11.37 19.47 6.13
CA GLN A 207 11.01 20.88 6.32
C GLN A 207 11.02 21.66 5.00
N TRP A 208 11.95 21.32 4.10
CA TRP A 208 11.98 21.89 2.77
C TRP A 208 10.74 21.50 1.95
N LEU A 209 10.28 20.25 2.02
CA LEU A 209 9.04 19.81 1.35
C LEU A 209 7.81 20.53 1.88
N GLU A 210 7.65 20.64 3.20
CA GLU A 210 6.52 21.36 3.83
C GLU A 210 6.38 22.80 3.31
N LYS A 211 7.50 23.46 2.99
CA LYS A 211 7.51 24.84 2.51
C LYS A 211 7.25 24.96 0.99
N ASN A 212 7.66 23.97 0.20
CA ASN A 212 7.78 24.12 -1.26
C ASN A 212 6.85 23.22 -2.08
N ALA A 213 6.23 22.19 -1.47
CA ALA A 213 5.24 21.35 -2.12
C ALA A 213 3.89 22.07 -2.27
N LYS A 214 3.16 21.80 -3.36
CA LYS A 214 1.79 22.32 -3.55
C LYS A 214 0.78 21.65 -2.61
N HIS A 215 1.10 20.46 -2.13
CA HIS A 215 0.28 19.64 -1.24
C HIS A 215 1.11 19.16 -0.04
N ASP A 216 0.44 18.77 1.04
CA ASP A 216 1.12 18.14 2.19
C ASP A 216 1.62 16.75 1.76
N LEU A 217 2.89 16.71 1.37
CA LEU A 217 3.63 15.50 0.99
C LEU A 217 4.43 14.95 2.17
N SER A 218 4.17 15.45 3.39
CA SER A 218 4.75 14.90 4.61
C SER A 218 4.34 13.42 4.72
N PRO A 219 5.29 12.51 4.98
CA PRO A 219 4.95 11.11 5.20
C PRO A 219 4.11 11.02 6.48
N GLY A 220 2.80 10.90 6.30
CA GLY A 220 1.82 10.76 7.37
C GLY A 220 1.11 12.07 7.73
N THR A 221 0.03 12.40 7.01
CA THR A 221 -1.25 12.91 7.54
C THR A 221 -2.19 13.16 6.35
N GLY A 222 -2.98 12.15 5.99
CA GLY A 222 -3.86 12.22 4.82
C GLY A 222 -5.10 13.07 5.05
N ARG A 223 -5.54 13.77 3.99
CA ARG A 223 -6.91 13.60 3.46
C ARG A 223 -7.04 14.01 1.99
N SER A 224 -7.43 13.01 1.20
CA SER A 224 -8.00 12.99 -0.15
C SER A 224 -7.21 13.59 -1.31
N GLY A 225 -6.80 12.74 -2.28
CA GLY A 225 -6.79 13.19 -3.67
C GLY A 225 -5.84 12.62 -4.73
N LYS A 226 -5.22 11.44 -4.57
CA LYS A 226 -4.84 10.43 -5.63
C LYS A 226 -3.59 9.64 -5.22
N LYS A 227 -3.71 8.31 -5.36
CA LYS A 227 -2.86 7.28 -4.77
C LYS A 227 -1.44 7.28 -5.36
N SER A 228 -0.44 7.42 -4.49
CA SER A 228 0.83 6.71 -4.65
C SER A 228 0.53 5.21 -4.67
N TYR A 229 1.16 4.45 -5.57
CA TYR A 229 0.97 3.01 -5.73
C TYR A 229 1.55 2.25 -4.53
N GLN A 230 0.81 2.30 -3.42
CA GLN A 230 1.12 1.59 -2.21
C GLN A 230 0.85 0.11 -2.45
N THR A 231 1.90 -0.70 -2.32
CA THR A 231 1.77 -2.16 -2.35
C THR A 231 0.83 -2.58 -1.23
N THR A 232 -0.26 -3.26 -1.60
CA THR A 232 -1.26 -3.74 -0.65
C THR A 232 -0.86 -5.10 -0.09
N HIS A 233 -0.88 -5.26 1.23
CA HIS A 233 -0.55 -6.48 1.95
C HIS A 233 -1.81 -7.06 2.62
N ILE A 234 -2.25 -8.23 2.17
CA ILE A 234 -3.40 -8.93 2.71
C ILE A 234 -2.94 -10.23 3.36
N LEU A 235 -3.25 -10.39 4.65
CA LEU A 235 -3.03 -11.64 5.37
C LEU A 235 -4.22 -12.58 5.13
N HIS A 236 -3.96 -13.76 4.58
CA HIS A 236 -4.98 -14.80 4.36
C HIS A 236 -4.72 -16.00 5.26
N LEU A 237 -5.60 -16.16 6.25
CA LEU A 237 -5.62 -17.31 7.15
C LEU A 237 -6.89 -18.14 6.92
N SER A 238 -6.80 -19.41 7.24
CA SER A 238 -7.94 -20.33 7.24
C SER A 238 -7.70 -21.44 8.26
N ASP A 239 -8.77 -22.05 8.75
CA ASP A 239 -8.70 -23.23 9.61
C ASP A 239 -7.81 -22.92 10.84
N LEU A 240 -8.24 -21.91 11.61
CA LEU A 240 -7.50 -21.45 12.80
C LEU A 240 -7.61 -22.45 13.94
N HIS A 241 -8.81 -23.02 14.17
CA HIS A 241 -9.12 -23.93 15.28
C HIS A 241 -8.56 -23.48 16.65
N ILE A 242 -8.61 -22.18 16.94
CA ILE A 242 -8.17 -21.65 18.24
C ILE A 242 -9.17 -22.07 19.30
N THR A 243 -8.70 -22.77 20.34
CA THR A 243 -9.57 -23.29 21.40
C THR A 243 -9.45 -22.58 22.74
N ASN A 244 -8.35 -21.88 22.98
CA ASN A 244 -8.04 -21.27 24.26
C ASN A 244 -7.09 -20.07 24.15
N SER A 245 -7.04 -19.28 25.23
CA SER A 245 -6.28 -18.02 25.34
C SER A 245 -4.76 -18.21 25.19
N ASP A 246 -4.22 -19.35 25.63
CA ASP A 246 -2.78 -19.63 25.53
C ASP A 246 -2.38 -19.83 24.07
N GLN A 247 -3.18 -20.59 23.30
CA GLN A 247 -3.02 -20.73 21.85
C GLN A 247 -3.15 -19.38 21.14
N ALA A 248 -4.17 -18.58 21.49
CA ALA A 248 -4.37 -17.26 20.91
C ALA A 248 -3.14 -16.37 21.09
N THR A 249 -2.59 -16.33 22.31
CA THR A 249 -1.40 -15.54 22.64
C THR A 249 -0.15 -16.05 21.93
N LEU A 250 0.08 -17.36 21.96
CA LEU A 250 1.26 -17.97 21.34
C LEU A 250 1.26 -17.76 19.82
N TRP A 251 0.15 -18.08 19.17
CA TRP A 251 0.08 -18.06 17.71
C TRP A 251 0.00 -16.65 17.14
N SER A 252 -0.63 -15.69 17.84
CA SER A 252 -0.58 -14.28 17.41
C SER A 252 0.85 -13.75 17.48
N ASN A 253 1.62 -14.08 18.53
CA ASN A 253 3.01 -13.67 18.65
C ASN A 253 3.91 -14.29 17.57
N GLN A 254 3.78 -15.60 17.31
CA GLN A 254 4.57 -16.25 16.26
C GLN A 254 4.27 -15.67 14.89
N LEU A 255 2.99 -15.38 14.60
CA LEU A 255 2.59 -14.76 13.35
C LEU A 255 3.13 -13.32 13.23
N ALA A 256 2.99 -12.50 14.28
CA ALA A 256 3.53 -11.15 14.30
C ALA A 256 5.05 -11.12 14.13
N GLN A 257 5.77 -12.08 14.73
CA GLN A 257 7.21 -12.22 14.53
C GLN A 257 7.58 -12.53 13.07
N ASP A 258 6.86 -13.44 12.42
CA ASP A 258 7.13 -13.77 11.02
C ASP A 258 6.85 -12.57 10.11
N LEU A 259 5.73 -11.90 10.30
CA LEU A 259 5.35 -10.73 9.52
C LEU A 259 6.34 -9.56 9.69
N SER A 260 6.75 -9.27 10.93
CA SER A 260 7.57 -8.10 11.26
C SER A 260 9.08 -8.31 11.07
N TYR A 261 9.61 -9.51 11.37
CA TYR A 261 11.07 -9.74 11.36
C TYR A 261 11.55 -10.53 10.15
N GLU A 262 10.80 -11.57 9.74
CA GLU A 262 11.19 -12.43 8.61
C GLU A 262 10.72 -11.83 7.28
N LEU A 263 9.44 -11.43 7.20
CA LEU A 263 8.86 -10.84 6.00
C LEU A 263 9.01 -9.31 5.95
N GLN A 264 9.25 -8.68 7.11
CA GLN A 264 9.48 -7.24 7.25
C GLN A 264 8.43 -6.38 6.55
N ILE A 265 7.16 -6.77 6.68
CA ILE A 265 6.07 -6.00 6.08
C ILE A 265 5.89 -4.66 6.80
N PRO A 266 5.63 -3.56 6.07
CA PRO A 266 5.47 -2.25 6.68
C PRO A 266 4.12 -2.06 7.39
N HIS A 267 3.08 -2.79 6.96
CA HIS A 267 1.72 -2.76 7.49
C HIS A 267 0.91 -3.94 6.93
N LEU A 268 -0.30 -4.16 7.48
CA LEU A 268 -1.35 -4.96 6.86
C LEU A 268 -2.50 -4.06 6.42
N ASP A 269 -3.02 -4.28 5.22
CA ASP A 269 -4.20 -3.58 4.70
C ASP A 269 -5.49 -4.35 4.93
N ALA A 270 -5.41 -5.68 5.02
CA ALA A 270 -6.57 -6.53 5.31
C ALA A 270 -6.16 -7.86 5.94
N LEU A 271 -7.07 -8.40 6.75
CA LEU A 271 -7.05 -9.75 7.30
C LEU A 271 -8.26 -10.52 6.74
N ILE A 272 -8.03 -11.66 6.12
CA ILE A 272 -9.08 -12.54 5.62
C ILE A 272 -9.00 -13.87 6.39
N LEU A 273 -10.08 -14.22 7.10
CA LEU A 273 -10.28 -15.53 7.72
C LEU A 273 -11.31 -16.32 6.91
N SER A 274 -10.86 -17.30 6.11
CA SER A 274 -11.69 -18.03 5.14
C SER A 274 -12.36 -19.30 5.69
N GLY A 275 -12.79 -19.29 6.94
CA GLY A 275 -13.52 -20.39 7.58
C GLY A 275 -12.72 -21.21 8.58
N ASP A 276 -13.45 -22.06 9.30
CA ASP A 276 -13.01 -22.89 10.42
C ASP A 276 -12.19 -22.09 11.44
N ILE A 277 -12.82 -21.02 11.92
CA ILE A 277 -12.23 -20.11 12.89
C ILE A 277 -12.22 -20.75 14.29
N ALA A 278 -13.34 -21.35 14.68
CA ALA A 278 -13.46 -22.19 15.89
C ALA A 278 -13.40 -23.68 15.53
N ASN A 279 -13.36 -24.57 16.55
CA ASN A 279 -13.43 -26.02 16.34
C ASN A 279 -14.83 -26.61 16.59
N TYR A 280 -15.56 -26.08 17.58
CA TYR A 280 -16.90 -26.55 17.95
C TYR A 280 -17.95 -25.44 18.00
N SER A 281 -17.61 -24.23 17.55
CA SER A 281 -18.46 -23.05 17.60
C SER A 281 -19.00 -22.79 19.02
N THR A 282 -18.11 -22.63 19.99
CA THR A 282 -18.47 -22.28 21.38
C THR A 282 -18.07 -20.85 21.73
N ALA A 283 -18.75 -20.26 22.72
CA ALA A 283 -18.44 -18.90 23.17
C ALA A 283 -17.00 -18.77 23.70
N LYS A 284 -16.45 -19.82 24.34
CA LYS A 284 -15.09 -19.82 24.88
C LYS A 284 -14.03 -19.82 23.76
N GLU A 285 -14.24 -20.60 22.71
CA GLU A 285 -13.34 -20.59 21.54
C GLU A 285 -13.34 -19.22 20.88
N TYR A 286 -14.52 -18.62 20.66
CA TYR A 286 -14.60 -17.30 20.05
C TYR A 286 -14.02 -16.17 20.93
N GLN A 287 -14.04 -16.29 22.25
CA GLN A 287 -13.30 -15.36 23.12
C GLN A 287 -11.78 -15.45 22.90
N ALA A 288 -11.26 -16.66 22.72
CA ALA A 288 -9.84 -16.86 22.40
C ALA A 288 -9.49 -16.35 20.99
N VAL A 289 -10.36 -16.60 20.00
CA VAL A 289 -10.20 -16.04 18.65
C VAL A 289 -10.22 -14.51 18.68
N GLN A 290 -11.14 -13.91 19.44
CA GLN A 290 -11.21 -12.46 19.59
C GLN A 290 -9.89 -11.90 20.14
N GLN A 291 -9.32 -12.54 21.17
CA GLN A 291 -8.00 -12.17 21.70
C GLN A 291 -6.90 -12.27 20.64
N PHE A 292 -6.90 -13.34 19.82
CA PHE A 292 -5.92 -13.49 18.73
C PHE A 292 -6.01 -12.34 17.73
N ILE A 293 -7.23 -11.95 17.33
CA ILE A 293 -7.46 -10.82 16.43
C ILE A 293 -7.08 -9.49 17.09
N ASP A 294 -7.43 -9.28 18.36
CA ASP A 294 -7.12 -8.06 19.11
C ASP A 294 -5.60 -7.86 19.23
N ASN A 295 -4.85 -8.93 19.45
CA ASN A 295 -3.37 -8.89 19.46
C ASN A 295 -2.83 -8.46 18.08
N LEU A 296 -3.31 -9.06 16.99
CA LEU A 296 -2.90 -8.67 15.63
C LEU A 296 -3.27 -7.22 15.30
N CYS A 297 -4.43 -6.75 15.75
CA CYS A 297 -4.85 -5.37 15.54
C CYS A 297 -3.96 -4.38 16.31
N GLN A 298 -3.44 -4.75 17.47
CA GLN A 298 -2.46 -3.94 18.20
C GLN A 298 -1.12 -3.84 17.46
N ASP A 299 -0.66 -4.95 16.88
CA ASP A 299 0.63 -4.99 16.18
C ASP A 299 0.59 -4.32 14.80
N PHE A 300 -0.53 -4.41 14.08
CA PHE A 300 -0.64 -3.95 12.68
C PHE A 300 -1.70 -2.86 12.43
N SER A 301 -2.36 -2.34 13.48
CA SER A 301 -3.34 -1.24 13.41
C SER A 301 -4.49 -1.47 12.41
N LEU A 302 -5.07 -2.68 12.40
CA LEU A 302 -6.21 -3.02 11.54
C LEU A 302 -7.53 -2.50 12.11
N ASP A 303 -8.31 -1.80 11.28
CA ASP A 303 -9.69 -1.44 11.58
C ASP A 303 -10.64 -2.64 11.37
N PRO A 304 -11.79 -2.70 12.06
CA PRO A 304 -12.84 -3.70 11.82
C PRO A 304 -13.26 -3.86 10.35
N LYS A 305 -13.26 -2.78 9.56
CA LYS A 305 -13.60 -2.81 8.13
C LYS A 305 -12.59 -3.62 7.29
N GLN A 306 -11.35 -3.75 7.77
CA GLN A 306 -10.24 -4.46 7.11
C GLN A 306 -10.20 -5.95 7.48
N ILE A 307 -11.08 -6.40 8.38
CA ILE A 307 -11.15 -7.80 8.82
C ILE A 307 -12.36 -8.47 8.15
N VAL A 308 -12.08 -9.44 7.29
CA VAL A 308 -13.07 -10.25 6.58
C VAL A 308 -13.19 -11.59 7.29
N LEU A 309 -14.41 -11.93 7.72
CA LEU A 309 -14.72 -13.15 8.45
C LEU A 309 -15.74 -13.96 7.67
N VAL A 310 -15.39 -15.18 7.31
CA VAL A 310 -16.28 -16.13 6.64
C VAL A 310 -16.34 -17.42 7.46
N PRO A 311 -17.53 -18.00 7.69
CA PRO A 311 -17.64 -19.23 8.47
C PRO A 311 -17.29 -20.47 7.64
N GLY A 312 -16.74 -21.49 8.31
CA GLY A 312 -16.62 -22.86 7.81
C GLY A 312 -17.59 -23.83 8.52
N ASN A 313 -17.36 -25.14 8.37
CA ASN A 313 -18.19 -26.17 9.00
C ASN A 313 -17.91 -26.36 10.49
N HIS A 314 -16.76 -25.95 11.01
CA HIS A 314 -16.49 -25.93 12.46
C HIS A 314 -17.04 -24.67 13.15
N ASP A 315 -17.49 -23.68 12.37
CA ASP A 315 -18.15 -22.47 12.87
C ASP A 315 -19.66 -22.62 13.09
N LEU A 316 -20.26 -23.74 12.67
CA LEU A 316 -21.62 -24.12 13.09
C LEU A 316 -21.57 -25.00 14.33
N ASN A 317 -22.48 -24.77 15.27
CA ASN A 317 -22.61 -25.58 16.46
C ASN A 317 -23.42 -26.85 16.15
N TRP A 318 -22.76 -28.00 16.25
CA TRP A 318 -23.31 -29.30 15.90
C TRP A 318 -24.47 -29.75 16.79
N GLU A 319 -24.43 -29.40 18.09
CA GLU A 319 -25.49 -29.71 19.05
C GLU A 319 -26.76 -28.92 18.74
N LEU A 320 -26.64 -27.59 18.52
CA LEU A 320 -27.77 -26.76 18.09
C LEU A 320 -28.34 -27.22 16.74
N ALA A 321 -27.48 -27.71 15.85
CA ALA A 321 -27.91 -28.27 14.57
C ALA A 321 -28.68 -29.58 14.73
N GLU A 322 -28.38 -30.41 15.74
CA GLU A 322 -29.14 -31.62 16.08
C GLU A 322 -30.46 -31.29 16.78
N GLU A 323 -30.43 -30.37 17.76
CA GLU A 323 -31.61 -29.91 18.51
C GLU A 323 -32.68 -29.25 17.62
N ALA A 324 -32.29 -28.77 16.44
CA ALA A 324 -33.21 -28.25 15.43
C ALA A 324 -34.09 -29.33 14.77
N TYR A 325 -33.85 -30.61 15.02
CA TYR A 325 -34.60 -31.72 14.41
C TYR A 325 -35.52 -32.42 15.42
N GLU A 326 -36.83 -32.25 15.23
CA GLU A 326 -37.85 -32.80 16.12
C GLU A 326 -38.30 -34.20 15.68
N LEU A 327 -38.23 -35.17 16.59
CA LEU A 327 -38.64 -36.55 16.34
C LEU A 327 -40.16 -36.66 16.25
N CYS A 328 -40.67 -37.29 15.18
CA CYS A 328 -42.09 -37.53 15.00
C CYS A 328 -42.41 -38.86 14.29
N ASP A 329 -43.60 -39.39 14.55
CA ASP A 329 -44.16 -40.51 13.80
C ASP A 329 -44.50 -40.05 12.37
N ARG A 330 -43.93 -40.71 11.35
CA ARG A 330 -44.11 -40.35 9.94
C ARG A 330 -45.58 -40.28 9.52
N LYS A 331 -46.42 -41.16 10.07
CA LYS A 331 -47.86 -41.20 9.78
C LYS A 331 -48.66 -40.08 10.45
N LYS A 332 -48.12 -39.46 11.51
CA LYS A 332 -48.77 -38.37 12.25
C LYS A 332 -48.30 -36.99 11.80
N TYR A 333 -47.17 -36.91 11.10
CA TYR A 333 -46.68 -35.65 10.55
C TYR A 333 -47.62 -35.14 9.44
N GLN A 334 -48.16 -33.94 9.62
CA GLN A 334 -49.12 -33.33 8.70
C GLN A 334 -48.46 -32.37 7.70
N GLY A 335 -47.18 -32.03 7.89
CA GLY A 335 -46.44 -31.15 6.98
C GLY A 335 -45.95 -31.86 5.73
N THR A 336 -45.42 -31.09 4.79
CA THR A 336 -44.73 -31.64 3.61
C THR A 336 -43.34 -32.09 3.98
N LEU A 337 -42.97 -33.31 3.59
CA LEU A 337 -41.60 -33.81 3.71
C LEU A 337 -40.79 -33.34 2.52
N THR A 338 -40.02 -32.27 2.72
CA THR A 338 -39.10 -31.74 1.72
C THR A 338 -37.76 -32.43 1.88
N GLU A 339 -37.23 -33.00 0.80
CA GLU A 339 -35.94 -33.68 0.82
C GLU A 339 -34.85 -32.76 1.40
N GLY A 340 -34.07 -33.30 2.32
CA GLY A 340 -33.03 -32.55 3.03
C GLY A 340 -33.50 -31.68 4.20
N HIS A 341 -34.80 -31.56 4.46
CA HIS A 341 -35.37 -30.90 5.65
C HIS A 341 -35.95 -31.91 6.67
N TYR A 342 -35.70 -33.20 6.45
CA TYR A 342 -36.02 -34.26 7.40
C TYR A 342 -34.97 -35.37 7.33
N ILE A 343 -34.89 -36.16 8.40
CA ILE A 343 -34.04 -37.35 8.52
C ILE A 343 -34.94 -38.55 8.72
N ALA A 344 -34.74 -39.62 7.96
CA ALA A 344 -35.47 -40.87 8.15
C ALA A 344 -34.70 -41.78 9.12
N GLU A 345 -35.19 -41.90 10.35
CA GLU A 345 -34.63 -42.81 11.37
C GLU A 345 -35.06 -44.27 11.10
N SER A 346 -36.29 -44.44 10.63
CA SER A 346 -36.85 -45.74 10.21
C SER A 346 -38.03 -45.52 9.25
N PRO A 347 -38.65 -46.58 8.69
CA PRO A 347 -39.84 -46.43 7.84
C PRO A 347 -41.02 -45.69 8.49
N ASN A 348 -41.11 -45.70 9.83
CA ASN A 348 -42.23 -45.10 10.58
C ASN A 348 -41.84 -43.87 11.42
N VAL A 349 -40.54 -43.58 11.58
CA VAL A 349 -40.05 -42.50 12.45
C VAL A 349 -39.13 -41.61 11.65
N ILE A 350 -39.37 -40.31 11.75
CA ILE A 350 -38.58 -39.27 11.08
C ILE A 350 -38.22 -38.18 12.09
N ARG A 351 -37.17 -37.42 11.80
CA ARG A 351 -36.95 -36.12 12.44
C ARG A 351 -37.17 -35.01 11.44
N VAL A 352 -37.91 -33.98 11.82
CA VAL A 352 -38.25 -32.85 10.94
C VAL A 352 -37.54 -31.60 11.44
N ARG A 353 -36.94 -30.85 10.52
CA ARG A 353 -36.18 -29.64 10.82
C ARG A 353 -37.10 -28.46 11.14
N ASP A 354 -36.84 -27.80 12.26
CA ASP A 354 -37.35 -26.47 12.58
C ASP A 354 -36.36 -25.44 12.03
N GLU A 355 -36.75 -24.70 10.99
CA GLU A 355 -35.86 -23.72 10.32
C GLU A 355 -35.36 -22.62 11.25
N ALA A 356 -36.19 -22.14 12.18
CA ALA A 356 -35.82 -21.06 13.08
C ALA A 356 -34.76 -21.52 14.08
N LYS A 357 -34.88 -22.75 14.62
CA LYS A 357 -33.84 -23.37 15.45
C LYS A 357 -32.62 -23.73 14.62
N TYR A 358 -32.81 -24.22 13.41
CA TYR A 358 -31.74 -24.64 12.53
C TYR A 358 -30.78 -23.48 12.29
N GLN A 359 -31.27 -22.30 11.90
CA GLN A 359 -30.48 -21.09 11.71
C GLN A 359 -29.61 -20.71 12.94
N GLN A 360 -30.03 -21.05 14.16
CA GLN A 360 -29.27 -20.77 15.39
C GLN A 360 -27.96 -21.55 15.50
N ARG A 361 -27.69 -22.54 14.63
CA ARG A 361 -26.38 -23.22 14.59
C ARG A 361 -25.21 -22.25 14.42
N PHE A 362 -25.43 -21.09 13.77
CA PHE A 362 -24.41 -20.04 13.62
C PHE A 362 -24.51 -18.94 14.68
N ALA A 363 -25.34 -19.07 15.72
CA ALA A 363 -25.56 -18.01 16.71
C ALA A 363 -24.27 -17.60 17.45
N ASN A 364 -23.37 -18.55 17.73
CA ASN A 364 -22.10 -18.25 18.39
C ASN A 364 -21.15 -17.50 17.45
N PHE A 365 -21.03 -17.95 16.19
CA PHE A 365 -20.32 -17.22 15.14
C PHE A 365 -20.89 -15.80 14.94
N SER A 366 -22.21 -15.65 14.95
CA SER A 366 -22.87 -14.34 14.83
C SER A 366 -22.51 -13.39 15.97
N LYS A 367 -22.46 -13.86 17.21
CA LYS A 367 -22.05 -13.05 18.37
C LYS A 367 -20.58 -12.67 18.29
N PHE A 368 -19.72 -13.60 17.88
CA PHE A 368 -18.31 -13.36 17.63
C PHE A 368 -18.10 -12.30 16.54
N TYR A 369 -18.79 -12.45 15.41
CA TYR A 369 -18.76 -11.50 14.31
C TYR A 369 -19.21 -10.11 14.79
N GLN A 370 -20.22 -10.00 15.65
CA GLN A 370 -20.63 -8.74 16.28
C GLN A 370 -19.54 -8.11 17.14
N ALA A 371 -18.79 -8.91 17.90
CA ALA A 371 -17.70 -8.40 18.73
C ALA A 371 -16.60 -7.74 17.90
N ILE A 372 -16.32 -8.26 16.70
CA ILE A 372 -15.30 -7.71 15.79
C ILE A 372 -15.85 -6.59 14.91
N LYS A 373 -17.03 -6.78 14.31
CA LYS A 373 -17.60 -5.93 13.23
C LYS A 373 -18.66 -4.96 13.72
N ALA A 374 -18.96 -4.94 15.02
CA ALA A 374 -20.02 -4.15 15.66
C ALA A 374 -21.46 -4.41 15.15
N GLN A 375 -21.65 -5.42 14.31
CA GLN A 375 -22.94 -5.86 13.77
C GLN A 375 -22.96 -7.39 13.75
N PRO A 376 -24.06 -8.07 14.09
CA PRO A 376 -24.12 -9.52 14.08
C PRO A 376 -24.03 -10.09 12.66
N TYR A 377 -23.47 -11.30 12.53
CA TYR A 377 -23.56 -12.05 11.29
C TYR A 377 -25.02 -12.46 11.02
N PRO A 378 -25.57 -12.25 9.83
CA PRO A 378 -26.95 -12.60 9.56
C PRO A 378 -27.16 -14.11 9.59
N LEU A 379 -28.22 -14.53 10.28
CA LEU A 379 -28.64 -15.93 10.32
C LEU A 379 -29.53 -16.31 9.12
N GLU A 380 -30.17 -15.31 8.50
CA GLU A 380 -30.97 -15.50 7.29
C GLU A 380 -30.09 -15.81 6.09
N TYR A 381 -30.35 -16.94 5.41
CA TYR A 381 -29.47 -17.47 4.37
C TYR A 381 -29.29 -16.54 3.17
N ASP A 382 -30.28 -15.72 2.83
CA ASP A 382 -30.20 -14.76 1.73
C ASP A 382 -29.41 -13.50 2.05
N GLN A 383 -28.99 -13.33 3.31
CA GLN A 383 -28.14 -12.22 3.77
C GLN A 383 -26.69 -12.66 4.05
N GLN A 384 -26.37 -13.95 3.90
CA GLN A 384 -25.03 -14.52 4.15
C GLN A 384 -24.02 -14.27 3.01
N GLY A 385 -24.19 -13.16 2.28
CA GLY A 385 -23.25 -12.61 1.31
C GLY A 385 -22.83 -11.22 1.76
N ILE A 386 -21.66 -11.13 2.39
CA ILE A 386 -21.17 -9.90 3.03
C ILE A 386 -20.13 -9.21 2.13
N ILE A 387 -20.31 -7.91 1.92
CA ILE A 387 -19.41 -7.09 1.12
C ILE A 387 -18.56 -6.21 2.05
N ASP A 388 -17.25 -6.42 2.03
CA ASP A 388 -16.27 -5.56 2.67
C ASP A 388 -15.57 -4.71 1.59
N TYR A 389 -15.76 -3.39 1.66
CA TYR A 389 -15.20 -2.43 0.70
C TYR A 389 -14.04 -1.65 1.30
N LEU A 390 -12.86 -1.74 0.68
CA LEU A 390 -11.64 -1.04 1.07
C LEU A 390 -11.26 -0.01 -0.01
N PRO A 391 -11.77 1.23 0.07
CA PRO A 391 -11.58 2.25 -0.97
C PRO A 391 -10.11 2.65 -1.15
N GLU A 392 -9.33 2.68 -0.06
CA GLU A 392 -7.91 3.06 -0.05
C GLU A 392 -7.07 2.09 -0.88
N GLN A 393 -7.42 0.81 -0.87
CA GLN A 393 -6.75 -0.24 -1.65
C GLN A 393 -7.47 -0.54 -2.98
N ASN A 394 -8.62 0.08 -3.24
CA ASN A 394 -9.49 -0.23 -4.39
C ASN A 394 -9.87 -1.73 -4.44
N LEU A 395 -10.17 -2.30 -3.27
CA LEU A 395 -10.55 -3.70 -3.10
C LEU A 395 -12.01 -3.83 -2.71
N LEU A 396 -12.66 -4.84 -3.29
CA LEU A 396 -13.98 -5.28 -2.91
C LEU A 396 -13.92 -6.77 -2.58
N ILE A 397 -14.23 -7.14 -1.36
CA ILE A 397 -14.16 -8.52 -0.88
C ILE A 397 -15.58 -9.00 -0.58
N LEU A 398 -15.98 -10.11 -1.20
CA LEU A 398 -17.28 -10.75 -0.99
C LEU A 398 -17.11 -12.05 -0.21
N GLY A 399 -17.52 -12.06 1.05
CA GLY A 399 -17.60 -13.26 1.88
C GLY A 399 -18.91 -14.02 1.64
N LEU A 400 -18.83 -15.33 1.43
CA LEU A 400 -19.98 -16.21 1.18
C LEU A 400 -19.95 -17.42 2.11
N ASN A 401 -21.07 -17.70 2.78
CA ASN A 401 -21.20 -18.89 3.61
C ASN A 401 -21.34 -20.15 2.74
N SER A 402 -20.28 -20.96 2.70
CA SER A 402 -20.31 -22.27 2.05
C SER A 402 -20.85 -23.41 2.93
N ALA A 403 -20.97 -23.17 4.24
CA ALA A 403 -21.42 -24.12 5.24
C ALA A 403 -22.93 -23.99 5.55
N TRP A 404 -23.66 -23.14 4.82
CA TRP A 404 -25.04 -22.77 5.14
C TRP A 404 -26.03 -23.94 5.07
N GLU A 405 -25.72 -25.06 4.41
CA GLU A 405 -26.62 -26.22 4.33
C GLU A 405 -26.06 -27.47 5.06
N LEU A 406 -24.98 -27.29 5.83
CA LEU A 406 -24.37 -28.38 6.60
C LEU A 406 -24.98 -28.47 8.00
N ASP A 407 -25.01 -29.69 8.51
CA ASP A 407 -25.37 -30.01 9.89
C ASP A 407 -24.84 -31.39 10.32
N HIS A 408 -25.17 -31.78 11.56
CA HIS A 408 -24.83 -33.05 12.20
C HIS A 408 -25.11 -34.31 11.37
N HIS A 409 -26.08 -34.27 10.46
CA HIS A 409 -26.46 -35.37 9.59
C HIS A 409 -25.95 -35.16 8.16
N PHE A 410 -26.23 -34.01 7.55
CA PHE A 410 -25.90 -33.67 6.17
C PHE A 410 -24.55 -32.94 6.06
N LYS A 411 -23.47 -33.66 6.38
CA LYS A 411 -22.11 -33.09 6.46
C LYS A 411 -21.48 -32.73 5.11
N THR A 412 -22.08 -33.13 3.99
CA THR A 412 -21.48 -33.03 2.65
C THR A 412 -22.25 -32.11 1.71
N ARG A 413 -23.04 -31.17 2.25
CA ARG A 413 -23.88 -30.25 1.48
C ARG A 413 -23.24 -28.87 1.27
N ALA A 414 -21.92 -28.82 1.14
CA ALA A 414 -21.21 -27.58 0.85
C ALA A 414 -21.76 -26.94 -0.43
N SER A 415 -22.26 -25.71 -0.32
CA SER A 415 -22.88 -24.97 -1.42
C SER A 415 -22.96 -23.48 -1.10
N ILE A 416 -23.29 -22.64 -2.09
CA ILE A 416 -23.51 -21.20 -1.89
C ILE A 416 -24.99 -20.90 -2.07
N HIS A 417 -25.61 -20.26 -1.08
CA HIS A 417 -27.02 -19.91 -1.15
C HIS A 417 -27.28 -18.91 -2.30
N SER A 418 -28.20 -19.25 -3.20
CA SER A 418 -28.46 -18.48 -4.43
C SER A 418 -29.00 -17.07 -4.14
N GLY A 419 -29.81 -16.92 -3.09
CA GLY A 419 -30.31 -15.63 -2.62
C GLY A 419 -29.20 -14.71 -2.12
N ALA A 420 -28.24 -15.24 -1.34
CA ALA A 420 -27.10 -14.48 -0.83
C ALA A 420 -26.26 -13.92 -1.98
N LEU A 421 -25.92 -14.79 -2.94
CA LEU A 421 -25.17 -14.39 -4.13
C LEU A 421 -25.94 -13.34 -4.95
N THR A 422 -27.23 -13.55 -5.19
CA THR A 422 -28.06 -12.64 -6.01
C THR A 422 -28.15 -11.25 -5.36
N ASN A 423 -28.35 -11.21 -4.05
CA ASN A 423 -28.42 -9.98 -3.27
C ASN A 423 -27.08 -9.24 -3.32
N ALA A 424 -25.97 -9.93 -3.04
CA ALA A 424 -24.63 -9.36 -3.10
C ALA A 424 -24.29 -8.85 -4.50
N LEU A 425 -24.44 -9.65 -5.55
CA LEU A 425 -24.16 -9.24 -6.93
C LEU A 425 -25.06 -8.08 -7.40
N THR A 426 -26.29 -7.99 -6.89
CA THR A 426 -27.18 -6.86 -7.17
C THR A 426 -26.70 -5.59 -6.49
N GLN A 427 -26.24 -5.65 -5.25
CA GLN A 427 -25.61 -4.51 -4.58
C GLN A 427 -24.34 -4.08 -5.32
N ILE A 428 -23.51 -5.05 -5.73
CA ILE A 428 -22.26 -4.78 -6.43
C ILE A 428 -22.52 -4.04 -7.75
N ARG A 429 -23.41 -4.58 -8.59
CA ARG A 429 -23.76 -4.01 -9.90
C ARG A 429 -24.40 -2.63 -9.81
N ARG A 430 -25.08 -2.31 -8.70
CA ARG A 430 -25.80 -1.04 -8.51
C ARG A 430 -24.96 0.06 -7.87
N ASN A 431 -23.74 -0.24 -7.44
CA ASN A 431 -22.86 0.73 -6.80
C ASN A 431 -21.66 1.06 -7.72
N PRO A 432 -21.63 2.25 -8.34
CA PRO A 432 -20.56 2.67 -9.24
C PRO A 432 -19.17 2.71 -8.61
N ASP A 433 -19.07 2.89 -7.29
CA ASP A 433 -17.79 2.91 -6.57
C ASP A 433 -17.04 1.57 -6.70
N TYR A 434 -17.76 0.48 -6.99
CA TYR A 434 -17.20 -0.86 -7.08
C TYR A 434 -16.76 -1.25 -8.49
N ASP A 435 -17.07 -0.45 -9.51
CA ASP A 435 -16.80 -0.80 -10.91
C ASP A 435 -15.31 -1.04 -11.14
N LYS A 436 -14.47 -0.15 -10.59
CA LYS A 436 -13.01 -0.18 -10.75
C LYS A 436 -12.29 -1.02 -9.69
N CYS A 437 -13.01 -1.55 -8.70
CA CYS A 437 -12.38 -2.36 -7.66
C CYS A 437 -11.90 -3.69 -8.20
N MET A 438 -10.75 -4.13 -7.70
CA MET A 438 -10.35 -5.52 -7.77
C MET A 438 -11.23 -6.33 -6.82
N LYS A 439 -11.90 -7.34 -7.37
CA LYS A 439 -12.95 -8.10 -6.69
C LYS A 439 -12.44 -9.48 -6.30
N ILE A 440 -12.52 -9.79 -5.01
CA ILE A 440 -12.08 -11.04 -4.41
C ILE A 440 -13.30 -11.71 -3.76
N ALA A 441 -13.56 -12.97 -4.08
CA ALA A 441 -14.58 -13.77 -3.39
C ALA A 441 -13.92 -14.66 -2.33
N VAL A 442 -14.58 -14.89 -1.19
CA VAL A 442 -14.05 -15.69 -0.09
C VAL A 442 -15.13 -16.65 0.39
N TRP A 443 -14.81 -17.93 0.46
CA TRP A 443 -15.65 -18.98 1.04
C TRP A 443 -14.77 -20.12 1.58
N HIS A 444 -15.32 -21.05 2.35
CA HIS A 444 -14.51 -22.06 3.02
C HIS A 444 -14.25 -23.32 2.18
N HIS A 445 -15.31 -23.98 1.70
CA HIS A 445 -15.22 -25.28 1.05
C HIS A 445 -14.68 -25.21 -0.39
N PRO A 446 -13.86 -26.18 -0.83
CA PRO A 446 -13.20 -26.13 -2.14
C PRO A 446 -14.17 -26.47 -3.29
N LEU A 447 -13.81 -26.07 -4.50
CA LEU A 447 -14.52 -26.51 -5.72
C LEU A 447 -14.11 -27.91 -6.18
N ASN A 448 -12.92 -28.35 -5.79
CA ASN A 448 -12.34 -29.65 -6.10
C ASN A 448 -11.66 -30.16 -4.83
N SER A 449 -12.02 -31.36 -4.38
CA SER A 449 -11.34 -32.10 -3.32
C SER A 449 -11.44 -33.59 -3.60
N ASP A 450 -10.59 -34.39 -2.97
CA ASP A 450 -10.67 -35.85 -3.00
C ASP A 450 -11.92 -36.39 -2.26
N GLY A 451 -12.51 -35.56 -1.39
CA GLY A 451 -13.65 -35.89 -0.55
C GLY A 451 -15.01 -35.50 -1.14
N SER A 452 -16.08 -35.85 -0.42
CA SER A 452 -17.46 -35.44 -0.73
C SER A 452 -17.84 -34.06 -0.18
N ASP A 453 -16.89 -33.37 0.44
CA ASP A 453 -16.99 -32.08 1.12
C ASP A 453 -16.79 -30.87 0.20
N ARG A 454 -16.60 -31.09 -1.11
CA ARG A 454 -16.51 -30.02 -2.12
C ARG A 454 -17.87 -29.44 -2.48
N ILE A 455 -17.85 -28.20 -2.95
CA ILE A 455 -19.01 -27.58 -3.60
C ILE A 455 -19.24 -28.22 -4.98
N THR A 456 -20.38 -28.87 -5.16
CA THR A 456 -20.74 -29.56 -6.41
C THR A 456 -21.52 -28.68 -7.37
N ASP A 457 -22.39 -27.80 -6.87
CA ASP A 457 -23.04 -26.78 -7.69
C ASP A 457 -22.08 -25.62 -7.96
N LYS A 458 -21.52 -25.61 -9.17
CA LYS A 458 -20.57 -24.59 -9.61
C LYS A 458 -21.25 -23.39 -10.29
N GLY A 459 -22.58 -23.33 -10.34
CA GLY A 459 -23.32 -22.24 -10.98
C GLY A 459 -22.91 -20.84 -10.49
N PHE A 460 -22.60 -20.71 -9.21
CA PHE A 460 -22.21 -19.43 -8.60
C PHE A 460 -20.90 -18.86 -9.15
N ILE A 461 -19.88 -19.69 -9.42
CA ILE A 461 -18.58 -19.18 -9.89
C ILE A 461 -18.66 -18.59 -11.30
N TYR A 462 -19.59 -19.10 -12.14
CA TYR A 462 -19.89 -18.48 -13.43
C TYR A 462 -20.43 -17.06 -13.25
N GLN A 463 -21.31 -16.85 -12.27
CA GLN A 463 -21.86 -15.52 -11.98
C GLN A 463 -20.79 -14.58 -11.42
N LEU A 464 -19.89 -15.07 -10.55
CA LEU A 464 -18.75 -14.30 -10.07
C LEU A 464 -17.84 -13.87 -11.23
N ALA A 465 -17.53 -14.76 -12.17
CA ALA A 465 -16.75 -14.43 -13.35
C ALA A 465 -17.42 -13.34 -14.20
N VAL A 466 -18.73 -13.45 -14.44
CA VAL A 466 -19.50 -12.43 -15.17
C VAL A 466 -19.51 -11.09 -14.44
N ALA A 467 -19.53 -11.10 -13.10
CA ALA A 467 -19.48 -9.91 -12.26
C ALA A 467 -18.06 -9.31 -12.10
N GLY A 468 -17.05 -9.85 -12.78
CA GLY A 468 -15.70 -9.30 -12.80
C GLY A 468 -14.86 -9.66 -11.57
N PHE A 469 -15.19 -10.73 -10.84
CA PHE A 469 -14.30 -11.28 -9.83
C PHE A 469 -13.04 -11.85 -10.47
N ARG A 470 -11.88 -11.53 -9.89
CA ARG A 470 -10.56 -11.95 -10.39
C ARG A 470 -9.96 -13.08 -9.56
N PHE A 471 -10.30 -13.13 -8.28
CA PHE A 471 -9.76 -14.09 -7.32
C PHE A 471 -10.85 -14.75 -6.49
N PHE A 472 -10.58 -15.97 -6.05
CA PHE A 472 -11.28 -16.54 -4.91
C PHE A 472 -10.32 -17.15 -3.89
N LEU A 473 -10.63 -16.99 -2.62
CA LEU A 473 -9.83 -17.50 -1.50
C LEU A 473 -10.66 -18.54 -0.74
N HIS A 474 -10.02 -19.64 -0.35
CA HIS A 474 -10.68 -20.68 0.45
C HIS A 474 -9.72 -21.48 1.35
N GLY A 475 -10.31 -22.39 2.13
CA GLY A 475 -9.63 -23.25 3.12
C GLY A 475 -9.95 -24.73 2.94
N HIS A 476 -10.18 -25.41 4.08
CA HIS A 476 -10.77 -26.75 4.24
C HIS A 476 -9.89 -27.94 3.80
N ILE A 477 -9.12 -27.81 2.72
CA ILE A 477 -8.29 -28.92 2.22
C ILE A 477 -7.02 -29.14 3.04
N HIS A 478 -6.73 -28.26 4.00
CA HIS A 478 -5.54 -28.25 4.87
C HIS A 478 -4.21 -28.32 4.09
N LYS A 479 -4.21 -27.71 2.90
CA LYS A 479 -3.07 -27.62 2.00
C LYS A 479 -3.12 -26.34 1.18
N ALA A 480 -2.06 -25.55 1.18
CA ALA A 480 -1.94 -24.43 0.24
C ALA A 480 -1.84 -24.95 -1.20
N GLU A 481 -2.76 -24.49 -2.05
CA GLU A 481 -2.91 -24.83 -3.47
C GLU A 481 -3.30 -23.58 -4.27
N SER A 482 -3.01 -23.62 -5.58
CA SER A 482 -3.51 -22.64 -6.54
C SER A 482 -4.41 -23.31 -7.57
N HIS A 483 -5.46 -22.60 -7.97
CA HIS A 483 -6.45 -23.08 -8.93
C HIS A 483 -6.68 -22.05 -10.02
N LEU A 484 -7.13 -22.51 -11.19
CA LEU A 484 -7.55 -21.62 -12.26
C LEU A 484 -8.93 -22.05 -12.77
N PHE A 485 -9.92 -21.19 -12.59
CA PHE A 485 -11.23 -21.31 -13.22
C PHE A 485 -11.27 -20.41 -14.46
N ARG A 486 -11.42 -21.00 -15.65
CA ARG A 486 -11.58 -20.25 -16.90
C ARG A 486 -13.05 -20.19 -17.27
N TYR A 487 -13.60 -18.98 -17.35
CA TYR A 487 -14.95 -18.76 -17.86
C TYR A 487 -14.92 -18.60 -19.38
N ASP A 488 -14.11 -17.68 -19.89
CA ASP A 488 -13.87 -17.53 -21.33
C ASP A 488 -12.51 -18.16 -21.70
N PHE A 489 -12.44 -18.83 -22.85
CA PHE A 489 -11.22 -19.50 -23.33
C PHE A 489 -10.37 -18.64 -24.26
N SER A 490 -10.85 -17.44 -24.63
CA SER A 490 -10.08 -16.49 -25.43
C SER A 490 -8.89 -15.92 -24.64
N PRO A 491 -7.81 -15.49 -25.32
CA PRO A 491 -6.78 -14.66 -24.69
C PRO A 491 -7.42 -13.45 -24.00
N GLY A 492 -7.06 -13.18 -22.75
CA GLY A 492 -7.67 -12.10 -21.94
C GLY A 492 -9.11 -12.37 -21.49
N GLY A 493 -9.64 -13.57 -21.71
CA GLY A 493 -10.96 -13.98 -21.26
C GLY A 493 -11.13 -13.98 -19.73
N ARG A 494 -12.37 -13.87 -19.25
CA ARG A 494 -12.66 -13.87 -17.81
C ARG A 494 -12.21 -15.17 -17.16
N LYS A 495 -11.52 -15.04 -16.04
CA LYS A 495 -10.98 -16.15 -15.26
C LYS A 495 -10.90 -15.75 -13.79
N LEU A 496 -10.94 -16.74 -12.91
CA LEU A 496 -10.65 -16.56 -11.50
C LEU A 496 -9.46 -17.44 -11.10
N ASP A 497 -8.46 -16.84 -10.45
CA ASP A 497 -7.41 -17.58 -9.79
C ASP A 497 -7.83 -17.88 -8.35
N GLY A 498 -7.75 -19.15 -7.97
CA GLY A 498 -8.09 -19.65 -6.63
C GLY A 498 -6.85 -19.77 -5.77
N ILE A 499 -6.93 -19.31 -4.53
CA ILE A 499 -5.83 -19.31 -3.56
C ILE A 499 -6.31 -20.03 -2.29
N CYS A 500 -5.71 -21.18 -1.99
CA CYS A 500 -5.99 -21.88 -0.75
C CYS A 500 -4.95 -21.56 0.33
N ALA A 501 -5.40 -21.21 1.54
CA ALA A 501 -4.53 -20.84 2.67
C ALA A 501 -3.74 -22.02 3.27
N GLY A 502 -4.25 -23.25 3.09
CA GLY A 502 -3.87 -24.38 3.95
C GLY A 502 -4.58 -24.30 5.30
N THR A 503 -3.95 -24.78 6.37
CA THR A 503 -4.51 -24.72 7.72
C THR A 503 -3.57 -24.02 8.69
N PHE A 504 -4.06 -23.02 9.41
CA PHE A 504 -3.23 -22.23 10.33
C PHE A 504 -2.95 -22.96 11.65
N GLY A 505 -3.96 -23.66 12.19
CA GLY A 505 -3.92 -24.21 13.54
C GLY A 505 -4.76 -25.45 13.78
N ALA A 506 -5.25 -26.14 12.72
CA ALA A 506 -6.02 -27.38 12.90
C ALA A 506 -5.24 -28.42 13.73
N PRO A 507 -5.93 -29.25 14.53
CA PRO A 507 -5.30 -30.32 15.28
C PRO A 507 -4.46 -31.26 14.40
N THR A 508 -3.38 -31.82 14.95
CA THR A 508 -2.44 -32.66 14.19
C THR A 508 -3.08 -33.88 13.52
N PHE A 509 -4.16 -34.43 14.07
CA PHE A 509 -4.89 -35.55 13.47
C PHE A 509 -5.77 -35.16 12.28
N GLU A 510 -6.05 -33.86 12.10
CA GLU A 510 -6.79 -33.31 10.96
C GLU A 510 -5.84 -32.80 9.86
N LEU A 511 -4.53 -32.72 10.12
CA LEU A 511 -3.54 -32.38 9.11
C LEU A 511 -3.53 -33.45 8.00
N ARG A 512 -3.46 -33.00 6.74
CA ARG A 512 -3.12 -33.92 5.66
C ARG A 512 -1.72 -34.46 5.89
N SER A 513 -1.55 -35.77 5.71
CA SER A 513 -0.26 -36.44 5.90
C SER A 513 0.84 -35.70 5.12
N ALA A 514 1.90 -35.32 5.84
CA ALA A 514 3.05 -34.56 5.35
C ALA A 514 2.79 -33.09 4.93
N TYR A 515 1.66 -32.49 5.31
CA TYR A 515 1.43 -31.04 5.16
C TYR A 515 1.54 -30.33 6.52
N PRO A 516 2.41 -29.30 6.62
CA PRO A 516 2.55 -28.51 7.85
C PRO A 516 1.39 -27.52 8.02
N TRP A 517 1.34 -26.82 9.16
CA TRP A 517 0.50 -25.63 9.28
C TRP A 517 1.00 -24.53 8.36
N GLN A 518 0.07 -23.70 7.86
CA GLN A 518 0.26 -22.82 6.72
C GLN A 518 -0.51 -21.51 6.87
N TYR A 519 0.02 -20.47 6.22
CA TYR A 519 -0.76 -19.30 5.88
C TYR A 519 -0.21 -18.64 4.60
N ASN A 520 -0.97 -17.71 4.03
CA ASN A 520 -0.52 -16.91 2.89
C ASN A 520 -0.44 -15.41 3.25
N LEU A 521 0.60 -14.75 2.74
CA LEU A 521 0.67 -13.29 2.62
C LEU A 521 0.52 -12.93 1.15
N LEU A 522 -0.51 -12.15 0.83
CA LEU A 522 -0.80 -11.66 -0.51
C LEU A 522 -0.25 -10.25 -0.64
N LYS A 523 0.61 -10.05 -1.64
CA LYS A 523 1.22 -8.76 -1.95
C LYS A 523 0.74 -8.30 -3.32
N ILE A 524 -0.02 -7.22 -3.37
CA ILE A 524 -0.63 -6.70 -4.58
C ILE A 524 0.07 -5.38 -4.95
N ASN A 525 0.55 -5.30 -6.19
CA ASN A 525 0.95 -4.07 -6.86
C ASN A 525 0.14 -3.88 -8.14
N ASP A 526 0.40 -2.82 -8.92
CA ASP A 526 -0.46 -2.45 -10.06
C ASP A 526 -0.58 -3.49 -11.16
N LYS A 527 0.40 -4.38 -11.29
CA LYS A 527 0.49 -5.34 -12.39
C LYS A 527 0.44 -6.79 -11.94
N GLN A 528 0.57 -7.05 -10.63
CA GLN A 528 0.83 -8.38 -10.13
C GLN A 528 0.34 -8.59 -8.70
N LEU A 529 -0.24 -9.75 -8.47
CA LEU A 529 -0.39 -10.36 -7.16
C LEU A 529 0.73 -11.37 -6.94
N THR A 530 1.49 -11.23 -5.86
CA THR A 530 2.42 -12.24 -5.35
C THR A 530 1.80 -12.93 -4.15
N VAL A 531 1.76 -14.26 -4.16
CA VAL A 531 1.27 -15.08 -3.04
C VAL A 531 2.46 -15.72 -2.36
N HIS A 532 2.83 -15.26 -1.17
CA HIS A 532 3.85 -15.88 -0.33
C HIS A 532 3.20 -16.92 0.58
N SER A 533 3.66 -18.17 0.49
CA SER A 533 3.22 -19.26 1.37
C SER A 533 4.23 -19.47 2.49
N ARG A 534 3.71 -19.54 3.71
CA ARG A 534 4.49 -19.74 4.95
C ARG A 534 4.07 -21.03 5.59
N ARG A 535 4.98 -21.64 6.36
CA ARG A 535 4.72 -22.88 7.08
C ARG A 535 5.33 -22.91 8.47
N ARG A 536 4.73 -23.73 9.34
CA ARG A 536 5.27 -24.09 10.65
C ARG A 536 5.16 -25.60 10.85
N GLU A 537 6.24 -26.24 11.26
CA GLU A 537 6.31 -27.71 11.41
C GLU A 537 5.91 -28.20 12.81
N GLU A 538 6.16 -27.38 13.84
CA GLU A 538 5.89 -27.69 15.24
C GLU A 538 4.91 -26.66 15.81
N GLU A 539 3.96 -27.06 16.66
CA GLU A 539 2.91 -26.16 17.17
C GLU A 539 3.48 -24.91 17.87
N ASN A 540 4.61 -25.05 18.56
CA ASN A 540 5.34 -23.98 19.25
C ASN A 540 6.55 -23.46 18.45
N GLY A 541 6.74 -23.90 17.20
CA GLY A 541 7.85 -23.50 16.34
C GLY A 541 7.66 -22.13 15.66
N ALA A 542 8.71 -21.66 14.99
CA ALA A 542 8.64 -20.45 14.17
C ALA A 542 8.03 -20.74 12.79
N TRP A 543 7.38 -19.74 12.21
CA TRP A 543 7.01 -19.75 10.79
C TRP A 543 8.26 -19.58 9.93
N LYS A 544 8.23 -20.16 8.72
CA LYS A 544 9.34 -20.12 7.76
C LYS A 544 8.82 -20.20 6.32
N PRO A 545 9.64 -19.89 5.31
CA PRO A 545 9.27 -20.06 3.91
C PRO A 545 8.77 -21.48 3.59
N ASP A 546 7.68 -21.58 2.84
CA ASP A 546 7.16 -22.84 2.32
C ASP A 546 7.47 -23.01 0.84
N SER A 547 8.71 -23.42 0.54
CA SER A 547 9.23 -23.55 -0.82
C SER A 547 8.63 -24.72 -1.60
N ARG A 548 7.33 -24.68 -1.89
CA ARG A 548 6.58 -25.74 -2.59
C ARG A 548 6.32 -25.47 -4.07
N TRP A 549 6.48 -24.22 -4.50
CA TRP A 549 6.09 -23.80 -5.85
C TRP A 549 7.21 -24.09 -6.83
N SER A 550 7.04 -25.18 -7.60
CA SER A 550 8.02 -25.64 -8.59
C SER A 550 8.19 -24.63 -9.74
N GLN A 551 9.43 -24.36 -10.14
CA GLN A 551 9.78 -23.38 -11.18
C GLN A 551 10.20 -24.03 -12.52
N GLY A 552 9.83 -25.30 -12.72
CA GLY A 552 10.22 -26.08 -13.90
C GLY A 552 11.43 -26.98 -13.66
N SER A 553 11.82 -27.73 -14.69
CA SER A 553 12.83 -28.78 -14.59
C SER A 553 14.20 -28.25 -14.15
N GLY A 554 14.74 -28.78 -13.06
CA GLY A 554 16.07 -28.44 -12.54
C GLY A 554 16.15 -27.11 -11.79
N GLN A 555 15.02 -26.41 -11.58
CA GLN A 555 14.97 -25.16 -10.83
C GLN A 555 14.55 -25.43 -9.38
N SER A 556 15.11 -24.66 -8.43
CA SER A 556 14.68 -24.70 -7.04
C SER A 556 13.23 -24.23 -6.91
N ALA A 557 12.47 -24.87 -6.02
CA ALA A 557 11.13 -24.41 -5.68
C ALA A 557 11.20 -23.09 -4.90
N LEU A 558 10.18 -22.25 -5.07
CA LEU A 558 10.02 -20.96 -4.39
C LEU A 558 8.92 -21.06 -3.34
N ASP A 559 8.98 -20.17 -2.34
CA ASP A 559 7.93 -19.98 -1.33
C ASP A 559 6.83 -19.02 -1.80
N TYR A 560 6.91 -18.54 -3.04
CA TYR A 560 5.89 -17.71 -3.65
C TYR A 560 5.61 -18.09 -5.11
N TYR A 561 4.49 -17.58 -5.61
CA TYR A 561 4.18 -17.53 -7.03
C TYR A 561 3.49 -16.20 -7.36
N CYS A 562 3.49 -15.83 -8.63
CA CYS A 562 2.96 -14.56 -9.11
C CYS A 562 1.81 -14.77 -10.10
N ILE A 563 0.82 -13.88 -10.03
CA ILE A 563 -0.32 -13.82 -10.93
C ILE A 563 -0.38 -12.40 -11.53
N GLU A 564 -0.37 -12.31 -12.85
CA GLU A 564 -0.55 -11.05 -13.58
C GLU A 564 -2.02 -10.56 -13.47
N LEU A 565 -2.17 -9.25 -13.25
CA LEU A 565 -3.47 -8.58 -13.01
C LEU A 565 -4.07 -7.99 -14.28
#